data_AF-A0A6B2PTI6-F1
#
_entry.id   AF-A0A6B2PTI6-F1
#
_cell.length_a   1.000
_cell.length_b   1.000
_cell.length_c   1.000
_cell.angle_alpha   90.00
_cell.angle_beta   90.00
_cell.angle_gamma   90.00
#
_symmetry.space_group_name_H-M   'P 1'
#
loop_
_entity.id
_entity.type
_entity.pdbx_description
1 polymer ?
#
loop_
_entity_poly.entity_id
_entity_poly.type
_entity_poly.pdbx_seq_one_letter_code
_entity_poly.pdbx_strand_id
1 'polypeptide(L)'
;MDSSAGKPKSGFVENRSIDFIPENERHGSIFAQFTLWFGANLQITAIVTGALAVVLGGDVFWSIIGLFIGQCFGAAVMALHAAQGPKLGLPQMISSRVQFGVYGACIPIILVCLMYIGFTATGEVLAGKAIAHLAQVSNTTGILIYACF
;
A
#
# COMPACT_ATOMS: atom_id res chain seq x y z
N MET A 1 20.88 31.17 26.62
CA MET A 1 20.80 31.93 25.35
C MET A 1 21.42 31.06 24.28
N ASP A 2 20.61 30.29 23.58
CA ASP A 2 21.03 29.64 22.34
C ASP A 2 19.91 29.88 21.33
N SER A 3 20.14 30.87 20.47
CA SER A 3 19.23 31.31 19.43
C SER A 3 19.45 30.45 18.20
N SER A 4 18.89 29.24 18.17
CA SER A 4 18.72 28.51 16.92
C SER A 4 17.43 28.97 16.26
N ALA A 5 17.56 29.95 15.38
CA ALA A 5 16.48 30.47 14.56
C ALA A 5 15.82 29.32 13.78
N GLY A 6 14.55 29.06 14.08
CA GLY A 6 13.74 28.05 13.39
C GLY A 6 13.72 28.35 11.89
N LYS A 7 14.21 27.39 11.09
CA LYS A 7 14.08 27.45 9.63
C LYS A 7 12.60 27.67 9.27
N PRO A 8 12.28 28.57 8.34
CA PRO A 8 10.91 28.79 7.92
C PRO A 8 10.35 27.49 7.33
N LYS A 9 9.22 27.02 7.87
CA LYS A 9 8.49 25.86 7.36
C LYS A 9 7.98 26.20 5.96
N SER A 10 8.70 25.75 4.93
CA SER A 10 8.17 25.70 3.57
C SER A 10 6.93 24.81 3.58
N GLY A 11 5.75 25.41 3.37
CA GLY A 11 4.44 24.75 3.56
C GLY A 11 4.14 23.59 2.60
N PHE A 12 5.05 23.24 1.70
CA PHE A 12 4.85 22.20 0.68
C PHE A 12 5.95 21.12 0.63
N VAL A 13 7.04 21.27 1.39
CA VAL A 13 8.14 20.31 1.40
C VAL A 13 8.09 19.51 2.70
N GLU A 14 7.98 18.19 2.57
CA GLU A 14 8.09 17.25 3.68
C GLU A 14 9.50 17.35 4.28
N ASN A 15 9.61 17.60 5.59
CA ASN A 15 10.90 17.87 6.26
C ASN A 15 11.36 16.73 7.18
N ARG A 16 10.50 15.76 7.48
CA ARG A 16 10.70 14.64 8.41
C ARG A 16 10.54 13.31 7.69
N SER A 17 11.50 13.02 6.82
CA SER A 17 11.49 11.80 6.01
C SER A 17 11.48 10.53 6.88
N ILE A 18 12.54 10.29 7.64
CA ILE A 18 12.66 9.11 8.53
C ILE A 18 12.70 9.47 10.02
N ASP A 19 12.71 10.76 10.31
CA ASP A 19 12.83 11.29 11.66
C ASP A 19 11.54 11.11 12.47
N PHE A 20 11.69 11.17 13.79
CA PHE A 20 10.55 11.11 14.70
C PHE A 20 9.59 12.29 14.49
N ILE A 21 8.29 11.99 14.47
CA ILE A 21 7.20 12.98 14.36
C ILE A 21 6.67 13.31 15.76
N PRO A 22 6.89 14.53 16.27
CA PRO A 22 6.36 15.00 17.55
C PRO A 22 4.83 15.06 17.56
N GLU A 23 4.20 14.93 18.74
CA GLU A 23 2.74 14.85 18.87
C GLU A 23 2.00 16.04 18.28
N ASN A 24 2.55 17.25 18.40
CA ASN A 24 1.97 18.48 17.88
C ASN A 24 2.02 18.61 16.35
N GLU A 25 2.77 17.75 15.66
CA GLU A 25 2.84 17.68 14.20
C GLU A 25 2.01 16.52 13.63
N ARG A 26 1.31 15.74 14.48
CA ARG A 26 0.45 14.63 14.06
C ARG A 26 -0.95 15.14 13.72
N HIS A 27 -1.25 15.24 12.43
CA HIS A 27 -2.52 15.76 11.90
C HIS A 27 -3.32 14.72 11.09
N GLY A 28 -3.09 13.43 11.33
CA GLY A 28 -3.81 12.35 10.65
C GLY A 28 -5.27 12.22 11.10
N SER A 29 -6.19 12.08 10.15
CA SER A 29 -7.62 11.82 10.40
C SER A 29 -7.99 10.40 9.99
N ILE A 30 -8.94 9.79 10.71
CA ILE A 30 -9.50 8.47 10.37
C ILE A 30 -10.13 8.50 8.97
N PHE A 31 -10.83 9.58 8.62
CA PHE A 31 -11.45 9.71 7.30
C PHE A 31 -10.39 9.83 6.19
N ALA A 32 -9.28 10.53 6.46
CA ALA A 32 -8.17 10.59 5.51
C ALA A 32 -7.55 9.21 5.28
N GLN A 33 -7.48 8.35 6.31
CA GLN A 33 -7.07 6.95 6.14
C GLN A 33 -8.05 6.19 5.26
N PHE A 34 -9.37 6.31 5.50
CA PHE A 34 -10.37 5.67 4.64
C PHE A 34 -10.20 6.07 3.17
N THR A 35 -10.10 7.36 2.85
CA THR A 35 -9.93 7.83 1.47
C THR A 35 -8.62 7.33 0.84
N LEU A 36 -7.52 7.36 1.59
CA LEU A 36 -6.22 6.85 1.14
C LEU A 36 -6.30 5.37 0.77
N TRP A 37 -6.85 4.55 1.67
CA TRP A 37 -6.93 3.10 1.46
C TRP A 37 -7.97 2.73 0.42
N PHE A 38 -9.09 3.43 0.37
CA PHE A 38 -10.10 3.24 -0.67
C PHE A 38 -9.50 3.49 -2.05
N GLY A 39 -8.82 4.64 -2.24
CA GLY A 39 -8.13 4.96 -3.49
C GLY A 39 -7.07 3.93 -3.86
N ALA A 40 -6.25 3.49 -2.90
CA ALA A 40 -5.22 2.48 -3.13
C ALA A 40 -5.77 1.09 -3.52
N ASN A 41 -6.99 0.76 -3.07
CA ASN A 41 -7.63 -0.53 -3.38
C ASN A 41 -8.48 -0.48 -4.67
N LEU A 42 -8.80 0.71 -5.20
CA LEU A 42 -9.48 0.87 -6.48
C LEU A 42 -8.53 0.60 -7.66
N GLN A 43 -8.16 -0.67 -7.83
CA GLN A 43 -7.26 -1.12 -8.87
C GLN A 43 -7.72 -2.42 -9.52
N ILE A 44 -7.30 -2.64 -10.77
CA ILE A 44 -7.70 -3.81 -11.57
C ILE A 44 -7.35 -5.14 -10.90
N THR A 45 -6.23 -5.20 -10.18
CA THR A 45 -5.80 -6.41 -9.46
C THR A 45 -6.84 -6.86 -8.45
N ALA A 46 -7.46 -5.93 -7.71
CA ALA A 46 -8.49 -6.25 -6.74
C ALA A 46 -9.75 -6.81 -7.41
N ILE A 47 -10.15 -6.21 -8.55
CA ILE A 47 -11.31 -6.67 -9.34
C ILE A 47 -11.08 -8.09 -9.86
N VAL A 48 -9.93 -8.33 -10.50
CA VAL A 48 -9.59 -9.66 -11.04
C VAL A 48 -9.49 -10.70 -9.93
N THR A 49 -8.89 -10.35 -8.80
CA THR A 49 -8.77 -11.25 -7.63
C THR A 49 -10.14 -11.62 -7.07
N GLY A 50 -11.06 -10.65 -6.94
CA GLY A 50 -12.44 -10.93 -6.52
C GLY A 50 -13.19 -11.80 -7.52
N ALA A 51 -13.03 -11.55 -8.82
CA ALA A 51 -13.65 -12.35 -9.88
C ALA A 51 -13.18 -13.81 -9.87
N LEU A 52 -11.93 -14.08 -9.49
CA LEU A 52 -11.40 -15.45 -9.36
C LEU A 52 -12.21 -16.30 -8.37
N ALA A 53 -12.80 -15.71 -7.33
CA ALA A 53 -13.65 -16.45 -6.38
C ALA A 53 -14.88 -17.08 -7.05
N VAL A 54 -15.36 -16.51 -8.16
CA VAL A 54 -16.48 -17.05 -8.94
C VAL A 54 -15.98 -17.91 -10.10
N VAL A 55 -14.94 -17.45 -10.80
CA VAL A 55 -14.35 -18.17 -11.95
C VAL A 55 -13.83 -19.55 -11.55
N LEU A 56 -13.33 -19.72 -10.32
CA LEU A 56 -12.86 -21.01 -9.81
C LEU A 56 -14.00 -21.92 -9.31
N GLY A 57 -15.27 -21.58 -9.56
CA GLY A 57 -16.43 -22.43 -9.29
C GLY A 57 -17.26 -22.03 -8.06
N GLY A 58 -16.98 -20.87 -7.43
CA GLY A 58 -17.78 -20.35 -6.33
C GLY A 58 -19.08 -19.70 -6.81
N ASP A 59 -20.15 -19.85 -6.02
CA ASP A 59 -21.39 -19.10 -6.21
C ASP A 59 -21.18 -17.61 -5.88
N VAL A 60 -21.82 -16.71 -6.63
CA VAL A 60 -21.63 -15.26 -6.47
C VAL A 60 -22.00 -14.79 -5.06
N PHE A 61 -23.12 -15.26 -4.52
CA PHE A 61 -23.60 -14.83 -3.21
C PHE A 61 -22.64 -15.28 -2.10
N TRP A 62 -22.26 -16.56 -2.11
CA TRP A 62 -21.33 -17.12 -1.14
C TRP A 62 -19.90 -16.61 -1.30
N SER A 63 -19.45 -16.33 -2.52
CA SER A 63 -18.15 -15.72 -2.78
C SER A 63 -18.09 -14.29 -2.24
N ILE A 64 -19.13 -13.48 -2.37
CA ILE A 64 -19.19 -12.14 -1.76
C ILE A 64 -19.09 -12.23 -0.24
N ILE A 65 -19.86 -13.13 0.38
CA ILE A 65 -19.83 -13.33 1.84
C ILE A 65 -18.44 -13.80 2.30
N GLY A 66 -17.87 -14.80 1.61
CA GLY A 66 -16.53 -15.31 1.91
C GLY A 66 -15.45 -14.25 1.78
N LEU A 67 -15.49 -13.44 0.71
CA LEU A 67 -14.59 -12.31 0.50
C LEU A 67 -14.75 -11.26 1.59
N PHE A 68 -15.99 -10.93 1.98
CA PHE A 68 -16.24 -9.96 3.05
C PHE A 68 -15.68 -10.44 4.40
N ILE A 69 -15.92 -11.70 4.76
CA ILE A 69 -15.39 -12.29 5.99
C ILE A 69 -13.85 -12.29 5.97
N GLY A 70 -13.25 -12.75 4.87
CA GLY A 70 -11.79 -12.74 4.69
C GLY A 70 -11.20 -11.33 4.80
N GLN A 71 -11.87 -10.34 4.20
CA GLN A 71 -11.49 -8.94 4.28
C GLN A 71 -11.54 -8.42 5.72
N CYS A 72 -12.59 -8.75 6.49
CA CYS A 72 -12.69 -8.36 7.91
C CYS A 72 -11.54 -8.95 8.75
N PHE A 73 -11.21 -10.23 8.55
CA PHE A 73 -10.09 -10.86 9.26
C PHE A 73 -8.74 -10.21 8.92
N GLY A 74 -8.46 -10.01 7.63
CA GLY A 74 -7.23 -9.34 7.18
C GLY A 74 -7.14 -7.89 7.67
N ALA A 75 -8.25 -7.16 7.57
CA ALA A 75 -8.34 -5.78 8.02
C ALA A 75 -8.13 -5.63 9.53
N ALA A 76 -8.59 -6.58 10.35
CA ALA A 76 -8.36 -6.55 11.79
C ALA A 76 -6.86 -6.61 12.14
N VAL A 77 -6.10 -7.51 11.52
CA VAL A 77 -4.65 -7.63 11.73
C VAL A 77 -3.94 -6.36 11.27
N MET A 78 -4.32 -5.83 10.10
CA MET A 78 -3.76 -4.59 9.56
C MET A 78 -4.08 -3.38 10.45
N ALA A 79 -5.31 -3.27 10.96
CA ALA A 79 -5.74 -2.16 11.82
C ALA A 79 -4.94 -2.12 13.14
N LEU A 80 -4.68 -3.29 13.74
CA LEU A 80 -3.84 -3.39 14.94
C LEU A 80 -2.40 -2.93 14.68
N HIS A 81 -1.84 -3.22 13.50
CA HIS A 81 -0.52 -2.75 13.10
C HIS A 81 -0.50 -1.26 12.77
N ALA A 82 -1.49 -0.77 12.02
CA ALA A 82 -1.61 0.64 11.65
C ALA A 82 -1.75 1.54 12.88
N ALA A 83 -2.38 1.05 13.96
CA ALA A 83 -2.50 1.78 15.22
C ALA A 83 -1.16 2.00 15.96
N GLN A 84 -0.08 1.27 15.60
CA GLN A 84 1.24 1.44 16.22
C GLN A 84 1.95 2.70 15.72
N GLY A 85 1.78 3.05 14.45
CA GLY A 85 2.45 4.20 13.81
C GLY A 85 2.21 5.53 14.54
N PRO A 86 0.95 5.94 14.78
CA PRO A 86 0.63 7.18 15.48
C PRO A 86 1.14 7.24 16.92
N LYS A 87 1.35 6.09 17.59
CA LYS A 87 1.88 6.04 18.96
C LYS A 87 3.40 6.18 18.99
N LEU A 88 4.08 5.45 18.10
CA LEU A 88 5.54 5.43 18.04
C LEU A 88 6.12 6.68 17.37
N GLY A 89 5.39 7.34 16.48
CA GLY A 89 5.88 8.51 15.73
C GLY A 89 7.09 8.21 14.84
N LEU A 90 7.34 6.92 14.55
CA LEU A 90 8.46 6.44 13.75
C LEU A 90 7.95 5.63 12.56
N PRO A 91 8.63 5.70 11.41
CA PRO A 91 8.33 4.82 10.28
C PRO A 91 8.48 3.34 10.66
N GLN A 92 7.64 2.48 10.08
CA GLN A 92 7.70 1.02 10.29
C GLN A 92 9.10 0.45 10.00
N MET A 93 9.77 0.98 8.98
CA MET A 93 11.13 0.58 8.56
C MET A 93 12.22 0.86 9.60
N ILE A 94 12.02 1.85 10.47
CA ILE A 94 12.93 2.14 11.59
C ILE A 94 12.57 1.24 12.79
N SER A 95 11.27 1.05 13.03
CA SER A 95 10.79 0.19 14.12
C SER A 95 11.19 -1.28 13.95
N SER A 96 11.32 -1.78 12.71
CA SER A 96 11.80 -3.14 12.44
C SER A 96 13.23 -3.38 12.94
N ARG A 97 14.08 -2.35 12.99
CA ARG A 97 15.45 -2.44 13.52
C ARG A 97 15.47 -2.72 15.02
N VAL A 98 14.42 -2.36 15.76
CA VAL A 98 14.31 -2.64 17.19
C VAL A 98 14.07 -4.14 17.43
N GLN A 99 13.32 -4.80 16.55
CA GLN A 99 12.98 -6.22 16.68
C GLN A 99 14.07 -7.14 16.11
N PHE A 100 14.66 -6.77 14.98
CA PHE A 100 15.59 -7.62 14.22
C PHE A 100 17.05 -7.14 14.27
N GLY A 101 17.33 -5.99 14.89
CA GLY A 101 18.63 -5.34 14.82
C GLY A 101 18.87 -4.64 13.47
N VAL A 102 20.00 -3.93 13.36
CA VAL A 102 20.34 -3.15 12.15
C VAL A 102 20.50 -4.04 10.92
N TYR A 103 21.23 -5.15 11.06
CA TYR A 103 21.46 -6.09 9.96
C TYR A 103 20.30 -7.07 9.74
N GLY A 104 19.61 -7.50 10.81
CA GLY A 104 18.47 -8.40 10.66
C GLY A 104 17.24 -7.74 10.02
N ALA A 105 17.10 -6.41 10.15
CA ALA A 105 16.08 -5.64 9.44
C ALA A 105 16.21 -5.74 7.90
N CYS A 106 17.37 -6.11 7.35
CA CYS A 106 17.51 -6.33 5.91
C CYS A 106 16.58 -7.43 5.38
N ILE A 107 16.26 -8.45 6.18
CA ILE A 107 15.40 -9.57 5.77
C ILE A 107 13.98 -9.08 5.44
N PRO A 108 13.22 -8.45 6.35
CA PRO A 108 11.88 -7.96 6.02
C PRO A 108 11.91 -6.88 4.93
N ILE A 109 12.99 -6.10 4.81
CA ILE A 109 13.15 -5.11 3.75
C ILE A 109 13.23 -5.77 2.37
N ILE A 110 14.04 -6.81 2.22
CA ILE A 110 14.14 -7.54 0.95
C ILE A 110 12.80 -8.20 0.61
N LEU A 111 12.15 -8.82 1.59
CA LEU A 111 10.85 -9.46 1.40
C LEU A 111 9.78 -8.45 0.96
N VAL A 112 9.73 -7.26 1.58
CA VAL A 112 8.75 -6.24 1.20
C VAL A 112 9.06 -5.64 -0.19
N CYS A 113 10.34 -5.46 -0.54
CA CYS A 113 10.72 -5.04 -1.89
C CYS A 113 10.28 -6.05 -2.95
N LEU A 114 10.54 -7.35 -2.72
CA LEU A 114 10.11 -8.41 -3.63
C LEU A 114 8.58 -8.49 -3.74
N MET A 115 7.88 -8.35 -2.62
CA MET A 115 6.41 -8.29 -2.58
C MET A 115 5.89 -7.13 -3.42
N TYR A 116 6.43 -5.92 -3.26
CA TYR A 116 5.99 -4.76 -4.02
C TYR A 116 6.29 -4.89 -5.52
N ILE A 117 7.46 -5.41 -5.90
CA ILE A 117 7.79 -5.69 -7.30
C ILE A 117 6.78 -6.67 -7.91
N GLY A 118 6.48 -7.77 -7.20
CA GLY A 118 5.51 -8.76 -7.67
C GLY A 118 4.10 -8.19 -7.78
N PHE A 119 3.71 -7.37 -6.82
CA PHE A 119 2.40 -6.70 -6.80
C PHE A 119 2.25 -5.69 -7.95
N THR A 120 3.25 -4.82 -8.16
CA THR A 120 3.22 -3.84 -9.25
C THR A 120 3.28 -4.53 -10.61
N ALA A 121 4.16 -5.52 -10.80
CA ALA A 121 4.26 -6.28 -12.04
C ALA A 121 2.95 -7.01 -12.39
N THR A 122 2.28 -7.60 -11.39
CA THR A 122 0.97 -8.24 -11.60
C THR A 122 -0.08 -7.21 -12.03
N GLY A 123 -0.14 -6.06 -11.35
CA GLY A 123 -1.05 -4.98 -11.71
C GLY A 123 -0.81 -4.45 -13.13
N GLU A 124 0.44 -4.29 -13.51
CA GLU A 124 0.87 -3.84 -14.84
C GLU A 124 0.45 -4.82 -15.94
N VAL A 125 0.68 -6.12 -15.74
CA VAL A 125 0.27 -7.15 -16.70
C VAL A 125 -1.25 -7.20 -16.85
N LEU A 126 -2.00 -7.09 -15.75
CA LEU A 126 -3.46 -7.10 -15.79
C LEU A 126 -4.02 -5.85 -16.50
N ALA A 127 -3.50 -4.67 -16.15
CA ALA A 127 -3.90 -3.42 -16.78
C ALA A 127 -3.54 -3.39 -18.28
N GLY A 128 -2.31 -3.82 -18.62
CA GLY A 128 -1.85 -3.93 -19.99
C GLY A 128 -2.69 -4.87 -20.85
N LYS A 129 -3.13 -6.01 -20.29
CA LYS A 129 -4.07 -6.93 -20.96
C LYS A 129 -5.45 -6.29 -21.17
N ALA A 130 -5.94 -5.54 -20.19
CA ALA A 130 -7.21 -4.81 -20.35
C ALA A 130 -7.12 -3.77 -21.48
N ILE A 131 -6.02 -3.02 -21.55
CA ILE A 131 -5.76 -2.07 -22.65
C ILE A 131 -5.62 -2.79 -23.99
N ALA A 132 -4.87 -3.90 -24.04
CA ALA A 132 -4.73 -4.70 -25.26
C ALA A 132 -6.09 -5.13 -25.81
N HIS A 133 -6.99 -5.57 -24.92
CA HIS A 133 -8.34 -5.97 -25.27
C HIS A 133 -9.20 -4.78 -25.75
N LEU A 134 -9.08 -3.61 -25.14
CA LEU A 134 -9.84 -2.43 -25.57
C LEU A 134 -9.34 -1.87 -26.91
N ALA A 135 -8.03 -1.85 -27.12
CA ALA A 135 -7.40 -1.36 -28.35
C ALA A 135 -7.31 -2.42 -29.47
N GLN A 136 -7.72 -3.66 -29.20
CA GLN A 136 -7.64 -4.79 -30.13
C GLN A 136 -6.21 -5.03 -30.67
N VAL A 137 -5.21 -4.89 -29.79
CA VAL A 137 -3.78 -5.12 -30.09
C VAL A 137 -3.25 -6.35 -29.35
N SER A 138 -2.01 -6.75 -29.66
CA SER A 138 -1.37 -7.85 -28.94
C SER A 138 -1.21 -7.54 -27.44
N ASN A 139 -1.23 -8.57 -26.59
CA ASN A 139 -1.01 -8.42 -25.15
C ASN A 139 0.32 -7.72 -24.84
N THR A 140 1.39 -8.07 -25.57
CA THR A 140 2.70 -7.45 -25.41
C THR A 140 2.64 -5.95 -25.69
N THR A 141 1.95 -5.54 -26.75
CA THR A 141 1.78 -4.13 -27.10
C THR A 141 0.98 -3.38 -26.03
N GLY A 142 -0.12 -3.95 -25.53
CA GLY A 142 -0.92 -3.30 -24.48
C GLY A 142 -0.17 -3.16 -23.15
N ILE A 143 0.65 -4.14 -22.78
CA ILE A 143 1.53 -4.06 -21.60
C ILE A 143 2.56 -2.95 -21.78
N LEU A 144 3.26 -2.91 -22.92
CA LEU A 144 4.26 -1.86 -23.18
C LEU A 144 3.63 -0.46 -23.19
N ILE A 145 2.42 -0.30 -23.74
CA ILE A 145 1.71 0.97 -23.71
C ILE A 145 1.42 1.40 -22.26
N TYR A 146 0.93 0.49 -21.43
CA TYR A 146 0.65 0.80 -20.02
C TYR A 146 1.93 1.13 -19.25
N ALA A 147 3.02 0.39 -19.49
CA ALA A 147 4.31 0.58 -18.83
C ALA A 147 4.96 1.95 -19.14
N CYS A 148 4.59 2.58 -20.25
CA CYS A 148 5.13 3.89 -20.64
C CYS A 148 4.49 5.08 -19.92
N PHE A 149 3.38 4.89 -19.20
CA PHE A 149 2.67 5.94 -18.44
C PHE A 149 2.85 5.73 -16.93
#